data_AF-A0AAW6UB24-F1
#
_entry.id   AF-A0AAW6UB24-F1
#
_cell.length_a   1.000
_cell.length_b   1.000
_cell.length_c   1.000
_cell.angle_alpha   90.00
_cell.angle_beta   90.00
_cell.angle_gamma   90.00
#
_symmetry.space_group_name_H-M   'P 1'
#
loop_
_entity.id
_entity.type
_entity.pdbx_description
1 polymer ?
#
loop_
_entity_poly.entity_id
_entity_poly.type
_entity_poly.pdbx_seq_one_letter_code
_entity_poly.pdbx_strand_id
1 'polypeptide(L)'
;MKKLYRVSFKKSEVILWVISVIVLVLSFIISGSNLLYLGITIIGVTALLYLAKGEPLGQILVVIFSLSYSLVSLQLRYYSETITYALMTLPSALVAFISWMKHPYHVDKATVSVGHIQRKHIIFLIVITPLVTTLFYFILNYFQTPYIFISTLSIVTSFLASMFMIFRSRFYALFYIANDLVLIVLWGITSLTDISYVPIFLCFVIFLVHDAYAFINWKRLSIAQTHI
;
A
#
# COMPACT_ATOMS: atom_id res chain seq x y z
N MET A 1 -16.12 -24.48 -16.14
CA MET A 1 -15.96 -23.01 -15.99
C MET A 1 -16.15 -22.64 -14.52
N LYS A 2 -15.06 -22.50 -13.77
CA LYS A 2 -15.11 -22.15 -12.33
C LYS A 2 -15.50 -20.67 -12.21
N LYS A 3 -16.57 -20.40 -11.43
CA LYS A 3 -17.13 -19.07 -11.18
C LYS A 3 -16.01 -18.04 -10.97
N LEU A 4 -15.90 -17.10 -11.90
CA LEU A 4 -15.06 -15.91 -11.76
C LEU A 4 -15.52 -15.18 -10.48
N TYR A 5 -14.57 -14.85 -9.62
CA TYR A 5 -14.71 -14.06 -8.40
C TYR A 5 -15.60 -12.83 -8.62
N ARG A 6 -16.89 -12.90 -8.26
CA ARG A 6 -17.79 -11.75 -8.37
C ARG A 6 -17.79 -11.03 -7.04
N VAL A 7 -16.85 -10.11 -6.93
CA VAL A 7 -16.61 -9.29 -5.76
C VAL A 7 -17.74 -8.28 -5.64
N SER A 8 -18.56 -8.42 -4.60
CA SER A 8 -19.68 -7.51 -4.37
C SER A 8 -19.25 -6.39 -3.44
N PHE A 9 -19.14 -5.17 -3.97
CA PHE A 9 -18.83 -3.98 -3.17
C PHE A 9 -20.09 -3.44 -2.47
N LYS A 10 -19.95 -3.08 -1.20
CA LYS A 10 -21.01 -2.39 -0.46
C LYS A 10 -21.19 -0.98 -1.02
N LYS A 11 -22.39 -0.41 -0.87
CA LYS A 11 -22.66 1.00 -1.25
C LYS A 11 -21.64 1.97 -0.63
N SER A 12 -21.25 1.76 0.62
CA SER A 12 -20.22 2.56 1.30
C SER A 12 -18.83 2.44 0.67
N GLU A 13 -18.45 1.25 0.18
CA GLU A 13 -17.16 1.01 -0.48
C GLU A 13 -17.12 1.70 -1.84
N VAL A 14 -18.22 1.65 -2.58
CA VAL A 14 -18.37 2.38 -3.86
C VAL A 14 -18.31 3.89 -3.63
N ILE A 15 -19.02 4.41 -2.62
CA ILE A 15 -18.96 5.84 -2.27
C ILE A 15 -17.54 6.26 -1.90
N LEU A 16 -16.85 5.48 -1.07
CA LEU A 16 -15.45 5.72 -0.71
C LEU A 16 -14.55 5.79 -1.96
N TRP A 17 -14.70 4.83 -2.88
CA TRP A 17 -13.96 4.82 -4.14
C TRP A 17 -14.26 6.04 -5.01
N VAL A 18 -15.53 6.37 -5.23
CA VAL A 18 -15.95 7.49 -6.08
C VAL A 18 -15.43 8.81 -5.54
N ILE A 19 -15.55 9.05 -4.23
CA ILE A 19 -15.01 10.25 -3.59
C ILE A 19 -13.49 10.32 -3.79
N SER A 20 -12.80 9.20 -3.61
CA SER A 20 -11.34 9.12 -3.81
C SER A 20 -10.94 9.49 -5.25
N VAL A 21 -11.65 8.93 -6.25
CA VAL A 21 -11.40 9.23 -7.66
C VAL A 21 -11.69 10.69 -7.98
N ILE A 22 -12.78 11.27 -7.45
CA ILE A 22 -13.09 12.70 -7.64
C ILE A 22 -11.96 13.57 -7.11
N VAL A 23 -11.47 13.31 -5.90
CA VAL A 23 -10.36 14.08 -5.31
C VAL A 23 -9.09 13.95 -6.14
N LEU A 24 -8.75 12.75 -6.62
CA LEU A 24 -7.59 12.54 -7.51
C LEU A 24 -7.72 13.31 -8.83
N VAL A 25 -8.90 13.28 -9.45
CA VAL A 25 -9.17 14.01 -10.71
C VAL A 25 -9.09 15.52 -10.50
N LEU A 26 -9.68 16.04 -9.43
CA LEU A 26 -9.61 17.47 -9.11
C LEU A 26 -8.16 17.91 -8.85
N SER A 27 -7.41 17.12 -8.09
CA SER A 27 -6.00 17.41 -7.82
C SER A 27 -5.14 17.38 -9.09
N PHE A 28 -5.40 16.41 -9.97
CA PHE A 28 -4.79 16.33 -11.28
C PHE A 28 -5.03 17.60 -12.12
N ILE A 29 -6.29 18.06 -12.17
CA ILE A 29 -6.66 19.28 -12.91
C ILE A 29 -5.95 20.51 -12.34
N ILE A 30 -5.88 20.64 -11.01
CA ILE A 30 -5.27 21.79 -10.33
C ILE A 30 -3.75 21.83 -10.55
N SER A 31 -3.09 20.68 -10.48
CA SER A 31 -1.62 20.59 -10.59
C SER A 31 -1.10 20.57 -12.03
N GLY A 32 -1.96 20.34 -13.02
CA GLY A 32 -1.54 20.12 -14.41
C GLY A 32 -0.67 18.87 -14.60
N SER A 33 -0.86 17.85 -13.75
CA SER A 33 -0.04 16.64 -13.74
C SER A 33 -0.21 15.77 -15.00
N ASN A 34 0.54 14.68 -15.11
CA ASN A 34 0.47 13.75 -16.24
C ASN A 34 -0.68 12.73 -16.10
N LEU A 35 -1.47 12.52 -17.16
CA LEU A 35 -2.61 11.60 -17.19
C LEU A 35 -2.23 10.17 -16.76
N LEU A 36 -1.00 9.76 -17.05
CA LEU A 36 -0.45 8.48 -16.60
C LEU A 36 -0.42 8.37 -15.07
N TYR A 37 -0.05 9.45 -14.37
CA TYR A 37 -0.02 9.48 -12.91
C TYR A 37 -1.43 9.32 -12.31
N LEU A 38 -2.43 9.96 -12.92
CA LEU A 38 -3.83 9.78 -12.53
C LEU A 38 -4.28 8.32 -12.72
N GLY A 39 -3.95 7.69 -13.84
CA GLY A 39 -4.26 6.28 -14.07
C GLY A 39 -3.62 5.36 -13.01
N ILE A 40 -2.36 5.59 -12.68
CA ILE A 40 -1.61 4.83 -11.67
C ILE A 40 -2.24 4.99 -10.28
N THR A 41 -2.57 6.21 -9.87
CA THR A 41 -3.20 6.44 -8.56
C THR A 41 -4.59 5.82 -8.44
N ILE A 42 -5.39 5.82 -9.52
CA ILE A 42 -6.69 5.12 -9.56
C ILE A 42 -6.49 3.60 -9.41
N ILE A 43 -5.47 3.01 -10.05
CA ILE A 43 -5.12 1.59 -9.85
C ILE A 43 -4.76 1.34 -8.39
N GLY A 44 -3.98 2.23 -7.77
CA GLY A 44 -3.61 2.14 -6.35
C GLY A 44 -4.81 2.16 -5.41
N VAL A 45 -5.70 3.15 -5.55
CA VAL A 45 -6.94 3.24 -4.75
C VAL A 45 -7.83 2.00 -4.95
N THR A 46 -7.90 1.50 -6.18
CA THR A 46 -8.66 0.30 -6.48
C THR A 46 -8.03 -0.92 -5.82
N ALA A 47 -6.70 -1.05 -5.85
CA ALA A 47 -5.96 -2.12 -5.17
C ALA A 47 -6.26 -2.14 -3.67
N LEU A 48 -6.24 -0.99 -3.01
CA LEU A 48 -6.50 -0.87 -1.57
C LEU A 48 -7.89 -1.38 -1.17
N LEU A 49 -8.92 -1.16 -1.99
CA LEU A 49 -10.26 -1.70 -1.72
C LEU A 49 -10.31 -3.23 -1.79
N TYR A 50 -9.64 -3.84 -2.77
CA TYR A 50 -9.55 -5.30 -2.84
C TYR A 50 -8.74 -5.86 -1.67
N LEU A 51 -7.64 -5.20 -1.29
CA LEU A 51 -6.84 -5.58 -0.13
C LEU A 51 -7.62 -5.47 1.18
N ALA A 52 -8.41 -4.41 1.35
CA ALA A 52 -9.27 -4.23 2.51
C ALA A 52 -10.29 -5.37 2.68
N LYS A 53 -10.67 -6.04 1.59
CA LYS A 53 -11.56 -7.21 1.58
C LYS A 53 -10.83 -8.54 1.76
N GLY A 54 -9.50 -8.52 1.81
CA GLY A 54 -8.69 -9.73 1.89
C GLY A 54 -8.65 -10.51 0.58
N GLU A 55 -8.83 -9.85 -0.56
CA GLU A 55 -8.84 -10.53 -1.85
C GLU A 55 -7.47 -10.52 -2.55
N PRO A 56 -6.99 -11.67 -3.07
CA PRO A 56 -5.69 -11.75 -3.75
C PRO A 56 -5.57 -10.85 -4.98
N LEU A 57 -6.69 -10.51 -5.65
CA LEU A 57 -6.69 -9.56 -6.77
C LEU A 57 -6.11 -8.20 -6.41
N GLY A 58 -6.26 -7.77 -5.14
CA GLY A 58 -5.64 -6.54 -4.66
C GLY A 58 -4.13 -6.55 -4.79
N GLN A 59 -3.48 -7.69 -4.50
CA GLN A 59 -2.02 -7.81 -4.63
C GLN A 59 -1.56 -7.76 -6.09
N ILE A 60 -2.35 -8.32 -7.03
CA ILE A 60 -2.06 -8.19 -8.48
C ILE A 60 -2.11 -6.72 -8.90
N LEU A 61 -3.11 -5.97 -8.42
CA LEU A 61 -3.20 -4.54 -8.69
C LEU A 61 -2.03 -3.77 -8.07
N VAL A 62 -1.55 -4.15 -6.87
CA VAL A 62 -0.32 -3.58 -6.28
C VAL A 62 0.92 -3.89 -7.13
N VAL A 63 1.03 -5.08 -7.71
CA VAL A 63 2.12 -5.41 -8.64
C VAL A 63 2.09 -4.51 -9.87
N ILE A 64 0.91 -4.32 -10.48
CA ILE A 64 0.74 -3.43 -11.64
C ILE A 64 1.04 -1.98 -11.25
N PHE A 65 0.55 -1.54 -10.09
CA PHE A 65 0.78 -0.21 -9.54
C PHE A 65 2.27 0.05 -9.31
N SER A 66 2.96 -0.85 -8.61
CA SER A 66 4.38 -0.70 -8.28
C SER A 66 5.29 -0.69 -9.52
N LEU A 67 5.01 -1.54 -10.52
CA LEU A 67 5.73 -1.50 -11.80
C LEU A 67 5.52 -0.17 -12.52
N SER A 68 4.26 0.25 -12.67
CA SER A 68 3.91 1.48 -13.38
C SER A 68 4.46 2.72 -12.67
N TYR A 69 4.32 2.79 -11.35
CA TYR A 69 4.84 3.88 -10.53
C TYR A 69 6.36 3.92 -10.57
N SER A 70 7.04 2.78 -10.43
CA SER A 70 8.50 2.70 -10.53
C SER A 70 9.03 3.23 -11.87
N LEU A 71 8.35 2.89 -12.99
CA LEU A 71 8.72 3.37 -14.32
C LEU A 71 8.52 4.89 -14.47
N VAL A 72 7.40 5.43 -14.00
CA VAL A 72 7.14 6.89 -14.05
C VAL A 72 8.12 7.64 -13.15
N SER A 73 8.35 7.17 -11.93
CA SER A 73 9.31 7.76 -10.99
C SER A 73 10.73 7.77 -11.56
N LEU A 74 11.10 6.75 -12.36
CA LEU A 74 12.40 6.72 -13.02
C LEU A 74 12.53 7.80 -14.10
N GLN A 75 11.47 8.01 -14.89
CA GLN A 75 11.42 9.07 -15.90
C GLN A 75 11.52 10.47 -15.27
N LEU A 76 10.91 10.63 -14.09
CA LEU A 76 10.96 11.86 -13.28
C LEU A 76 12.23 11.98 -12.42
N ARG A 77 13.17 11.03 -12.53
CA ARG A 77 14.44 10.99 -11.78
C ARG A 77 14.28 10.91 -10.26
N TYR A 78 13.15 10.40 -9.78
CA TYR A 78 12.91 10.06 -8.37
C TYR A 78 13.47 8.67 -8.06
N TYR A 79 14.79 8.55 -8.08
CA TYR A 79 15.48 7.25 -7.97
C TYR A 79 15.19 6.50 -6.67
N SER A 80 15.07 7.21 -5.54
CA SER A 80 14.72 6.61 -4.25
C SER A 80 13.34 5.95 -4.25
N GLU A 81 12.34 6.63 -4.83
CA GLU A 81 11.00 6.11 -5.03
C GLU A 81 11.01 4.90 -5.97
N THR A 82 11.67 5.02 -7.13
CA THR A 82 11.83 3.90 -8.07
C THR A 82 12.38 2.65 -7.38
N ILE A 83 13.47 2.79 -6.62
CA ILE A 83 14.10 1.66 -5.95
C ILE A 83 13.19 1.06 -4.87
N THR A 84 12.51 1.90 -4.09
CA THR A 84 11.58 1.45 -3.04
C THR A 84 10.44 0.64 -3.64
N TYR A 85 9.81 1.14 -4.70
CA TYR A 85 8.71 0.41 -5.33
C TYR A 85 9.17 -0.85 -6.07
N ALA A 86 10.33 -0.81 -6.73
CA ALA A 86 10.87 -1.95 -7.48
C ALA A 86 11.43 -3.06 -6.59
N LEU A 87 12.16 -2.70 -5.52
CA LEU A 87 12.91 -3.66 -4.70
C LEU A 87 12.22 -4.02 -3.38
N MET A 88 11.23 -3.24 -2.93
CA MET A 88 10.49 -3.54 -1.71
C MET A 88 9.02 -3.84 -2.00
N THR A 89 8.28 -2.91 -2.61
CA THR A 89 6.82 -3.06 -2.79
C THR A 89 6.45 -4.15 -3.79
N LEU A 90 7.10 -4.18 -4.95
CA LEU A 90 6.86 -5.19 -5.98
C LEU A 90 7.11 -6.63 -5.47
N PRO A 91 8.31 -6.97 -4.93
CA PRO A 91 8.56 -8.33 -4.45
C PRO A 91 7.67 -8.69 -3.26
N SER A 92 7.38 -7.74 -2.36
CA SER A 92 6.51 -8.02 -1.22
C SER A 92 5.07 -8.32 -1.66
N ALA A 93 4.54 -7.58 -2.64
CA ALA A 93 3.22 -7.83 -3.23
C ALA A 93 3.16 -9.20 -3.92
N LEU A 94 4.22 -9.60 -4.65
CA LEU A 94 4.29 -10.94 -5.25
C LEU A 94 4.29 -12.06 -4.19
N VAL A 95 5.09 -11.92 -3.13
CA VAL A 95 5.14 -12.90 -2.05
C VAL A 95 3.82 -12.92 -1.27
N ALA A 96 3.21 -11.76 -1.03
CA ALA A 96 1.90 -11.65 -0.39
C ALA A 96 0.82 -12.32 -1.24
N PHE A 97 0.80 -12.08 -2.55
CA PHE A 97 -0.11 -12.76 -3.48
C PHE A 97 0.02 -14.29 -3.40
N ILE A 98 1.25 -14.81 -3.46
CA ILE A 98 1.51 -16.26 -3.35
C ILE A 98 1.03 -16.78 -1.99
N SER A 99 1.31 -16.07 -0.90
CA SER A 99 0.86 -16.42 0.45
C SER A 99 -0.67 -16.48 0.53
N TRP A 100 -1.36 -15.50 -0.04
CA TRP A 100 -2.83 -15.41 0.03
C TRP A 100 -3.49 -16.50 -0.81
N MET A 101 -2.96 -16.77 -2.01
CA MET A 101 -3.44 -17.84 -2.90
C MET A 101 -3.25 -19.24 -2.29
N LYS A 102 -2.21 -19.44 -1.48
CA LYS A 102 -1.99 -20.70 -0.75
C LYS A 102 -2.90 -20.88 0.46
N HIS A 103 -3.59 -19.84 0.90
CA HIS A 103 -4.44 -19.87 2.10
C HIS A 103 -5.82 -19.24 1.86
N PRO A 104 -6.63 -19.79 0.94
CA PRO A 104 -8.00 -19.35 0.75
C PRO A 104 -8.86 -19.69 1.97
N TYR A 105 -9.82 -18.83 2.30
CA TYR A 105 -10.78 -19.11 3.36
C TYR A 105 -11.75 -20.23 2.95
N HIS A 106 -12.07 -21.12 3.90
CA HIS A 106 -12.78 -22.38 3.61
C HIS A 106 -14.21 -22.18 3.10
N VAL A 107 -14.92 -21.17 3.63
CA VAL A 107 -16.31 -20.87 3.27
C VAL A 107 -16.38 -20.02 2.00
N ASP A 108 -15.58 -18.96 1.93
CA ASP A 108 -15.46 -18.10 0.76
C ASP A 108 -14.03 -18.11 0.22
N LYS A 109 -13.80 -18.96 -0.79
CA LYS A 109 -12.48 -19.13 -1.42
C LYS A 109 -11.95 -17.86 -2.11
N ALA A 110 -12.77 -16.81 -2.23
CA ALA A 110 -12.36 -15.49 -2.73
C ALA A 110 -11.50 -14.71 -1.73
N THR A 111 -11.73 -14.91 -0.44
CA THR A 111 -11.05 -14.16 0.61
C THR A 111 -9.92 -14.98 1.22
N VAL A 112 -8.88 -14.31 1.66
CA VAL A 112 -7.75 -14.91 2.36
C VAL A 112 -8.13 -15.26 3.80
N SER A 113 -7.62 -16.39 4.29
CA SER A 113 -7.67 -16.71 5.72
C SER A 113 -6.75 -15.77 6.50
N VAL A 114 -7.28 -15.12 7.54
CA VAL A 114 -6.53 -14.22 8.43
C VAL A 114 -5.51 -15.04 9.23
N GLY A 115 -4.24 -14.66 9.11
CA GLY A 115 -3.13 -15.28 9.81
C GLY A 115 -2.92 -14.73 11.22
N HIS A 116 -2.47 -15.60 12.12
CA HIS A 116 -2.03 -15.23 13.45
C HIS A 116 -0.51 -15.07 13.51
N ILE A 117 -0.06 -13.99 14.13
CA ILE A 117 1.35 -13.68 14.28
C ILE A 117 1.92 -14.54 15.41
N GLN A 118 2.87 -15.40 15.07
CA GLN A 118 3.61 -16.24 16.02
C GLN A 118 4.86 -15.52 16.52
N ARG A 119 5.36 -15.88 17.70
CA ARG A 119 6.59 -15.30 18.29
C ARG A 119 7.79 -15.35 17.34
N LYS A 120 7.94 -16.44 16.57
CA LYS A 120 9.00 -16.58 15.57
C LYS A 120 8.95 -15.49 14.47
N HIS A 121 7.75 -15.06 14.06
CA HIS A 121 7.60 -13.99 13.08
C HIS A 121 8.04 -12.65 13.68
N ILE A 122 7.72 -12.39 14.95
CA ILE A 122 8.15 -11.16 15.64
C ILE A 122 9.67 -11.13 15.76
N ILE A 123 10.31 -12.23 16.18
CA ILE A 123 11.77 -12.33 16.27
C ILE A 123 12.40 -12.10 14.89
N PHE A 124 11.85 -12.73 13.84
CA PHE A 124 12.29 -12.48 12.47
C PHE A 124 12.20 -11.00 12.07
N LEU A 125 11.07 -10.33 12.38
CA LEU A 125 10.87 -8.91 12.10
C LEU A 125 11.85 -8.00 12.85
N ILE A 126 12.15 -8.30 14.12
CA ILE A 126 13.11 -7.54 14.92
C ILE A 126 14.51 -7.58 14.30
N VAL A 127 14.89 -8.69 13.66
CA VAL A 127 16.19 -8.85 13.02
C VAL A 127 16.22 -8.25 11.61
N ILE A 128 15.20 -8.55 10.78
CA ILE A 128 15.23 -8.19 9.36
C ILE A 128 14.92 -6.71 9.12
N THR A 129 14.07 -6.08 9.94
CA THR A 129 13.70 -4.67 9.75
C THR A 129 14.92 -3.75 9.87
N PRO A 130 15.77 -3.80 10.92
CA PRO A 130 16.98 -2.99 10.97
C PRO A 130 17.91 -3.20 9.78
N LEU A 131 18.09 -4.45 9.34
CA LEU A 131 18.95 -4.77 8.19
C LEU A 131 18.45 -4.10 6.90
N VAL A 132 17.15 -4.22 6.60
CA VAL A 132 16.53 -3.59 5.44
C VAL A 132 16.57 -2.07 5.56
N THR A 133 16.25 -1.52 6.74
CA THR A 133 16.30 -0.08 6.98
C THR A 133 17.69 0.49 6.79
N THR A 134 18.73 -0.16 7.30
CA THR A 134 20.13 0.28 7.11
C THR A 134 20.52 0.23 5.63
N LEU A 135 20.15 -0.84 4.92
CA LEU A 135 20.40 -0.94 3.48
C LEU A 135 19.74 0.22 2.71
N PHE A 136 18.45 0.45 2.96
CA PHE A 136 17.71 1.53 2.31
C PHE A 136 18.21 2.91 2.73
N TYR A 137 18.63 3.11 3.98
CA TYR A 137 19.24 4.36 4.42
C TYR A 137 20.45 4.72 3.56
N PHE A 138 21.35 3.76 3.29
CA PHE A 138 22.50 4.00 2.42
C PHE A 138 22.11 4.30 0.98
N ILE A 139 21.08 3.62 0.44
CA ILE A 139 20.53 3.90 -0.88
C ILE A 139 19.97 5.33 -0.94
N LEU A 140 19.11 5.70 0.02
CA LEU A 140 18.50 7.02 0.10
C LEU A 140 19.56 8.13 0.24
N ASN A 141 20.60 7.88 1.03
CA ASN A 141 21.73 8.79 1.21
C ASN A 141 22.54 8.95 -0.07
N TYR A 142 22.81 7.86 -0.80
CA TYR A 142 23.53 7.90 -2.07
C TYR A 142 22.79 8.75 -3.11
N PHE A 143 21.46 8.66 -3.19
CA PHE A 143 20.64 9.48 -4.07
C PHE A 143 20.31 10.87 -3.50
N GLN A 144 20.93 11.27 -2.39
CA GLN A 144 20.73 12.57 -1.74
C GLN A 144 19.25 12.90 -1.50
N THR A 145 18.48 11.90 -1.05
CA THR A 145 17.04 12.05 -0.81
C THR A 145 16.78 13.11 0.26
N PRO A 146 15.93 14.13 -0.01
CA PRO A 146 15.55 15.12 0.99
C PRO A 146 14.90 14.49 2.23
N TYR A 147 15.05 15.12 3.39
CA TYR A 147 14.43 14.66 4.64
C TYR A 147 14.74 13.20 4.99
N ILE A 148 16.00 12.78 4.84
CA ILE A 148 16.44 11.37 4.98
C ILE A 148 15.89 10.64 6.22
N PHE A 149 15.76 11.33 7.37
CA PHE A 149 15.17 10.75 8.57
C PHE A 149 13.70 10.36 8.37
N ILE A 150 12.88 11.26 7.81
CA ILE A 150 11.46 11.04 7.53
C ILE A 150 11.32 9.95 6.46
N SER A 151 12.14 9.98 5.41
CA SER A 151 12.16 8.94 4.37
C SER A 151 12.54 7.57 4.91
N THR A 152 13.53 7.50 5.82
CA THR A 152 13.94 6.22 6.45
C THR A 152 12.83 5.68 7.35
N LEU A 153 12.13 6.55 8.08
CA LEU A 153 10.98 6.16 8.88
C LEU A 153 9.86 5.56 8.00
N SER A 154 9.60 6.17 6.83
CA SER A 154 8.67 5.63 5.82
C SER A 154 9.09 4.22 5.37
N ILE A 155 10.39 3.97 5.12
CA ILE A 155 10.87 2.62 4.80
C ILE A 155 10.56 1.62 5.92
N VAL A 156 10.82 1.98 7.18
CA VAL A 156 10.52 1.10 8.33
C VAL A 156 9.04 0.73 8.36
N THR A 157 8.16 1.73 8.25
CA THR A 157 6.71 1.53 8.35
C THR A 157 6.14 0.74 7.18
N SER A 158 6.53 1.08 5.94
CA SER A 158 6.07 0.38 4.73
C SER A 158 6.61 -1.05 4.61
N PHE A 159 7.85 -1.29 5.04
CA PHE A 159 8.42 -2.63 5.09
C PHE A 159 7.68 -3.52 6.10
N LEU A 160 7.44 -3.01 7.31
CA LEU A 160 6.64 -3.72 8.30
C LEU A 160 5.23 -4.00 7.77
N ALA A 161 4.56 -3.01 7.17
CA ALA A 161 3.24 -3.20 6.55
C ALA A 161 3.26 -4.34 5.52
N SER A 162 4.24 -4.33 4.62
CA SER A 162 4.46 -5.38 3.62
C SER A 162 4.62 -6.78 4.25
N MET A 163 5.41 -6.89 5.32
CA MET A 163 5.60 -8.17 6.00
C MET A 163 4.32 -8.68 6.68
N PHE A 164 3.58 -7.79 7.36
CA PHE A 164 2.31 -8.18 7.97
C PHE A 164 1.24 -8.56 6.92
N MET A 165 1.28 -7.98 5.71
CA MET A 165 0.46 -8.44 4.58
C MET A 165 0.82 -9.87 4.17
N ILE A 166 2.12 -10.18 4.05
CA ILE A 166 2.59 -11.54 3.73
C ILE A 166 2.11 -12.53 4.79
N PHE A 167 2.15 -12.14 6.06
CA PHE A 167 1.65 -12.93 7.18
C PHE A 167 0.12 -12.93 7.31
N ARG A 168 -0.61 -12.29 6.38
CA ARG A 168 -2.07 -12.24 6.34
C ARG A 168 -2.67 -11.66 7.62
N SER A 169 -2.00 -10.70 8.24
CA SER A 169 -2.39 -10.18 9.55
C SER A 169 -2.90 -8.75 9.45
N ARG A 170 -4.06 -8.48 10.07
CA ARG A 170 -4.71 -7.15 10.09
C ARG A 170 -3.82 -5.99 10.51
N PHE A 171 -2.73 -6.25 11.23
CA PHE A 171 -1.80 -5.20 11.68
C PHE A 171 -1.06 -4.53 10.53
N TYR A 172 -1.04 -5.13 9.34
CA TYR A 172 -0.47 -4.51 8.14
C TYR A 172 -1.06 -3.10 7.89
N ALA A 173 -2.38 -2.97 8.08
CA ALA A 173 -3.09 -1.72 7.86
C ALA A 173 -2.69 -0.63 8.89
N LEU A 174 -2.32 -1.00 10.12
CA LEU A 174 -1.80 -0.02 11.09
C LEU A 174 -0.43 0.52 10.67
N PHE A 175 0.42 -0.35 10.14
CA PHE A 175 1.73 0.08 9.64
C PHE A 175 1.61 0.92 8.37
N TYR A 176 0.63 0.64 7.49
CA TYR A 176 0.33 1.54 6.37
C TYR A 176 -0.25 2.87 6.84
N ILE A 177 -1.17 2.90 7.81
CA ILE A 177 -1.64 4.16 8.41
C ILE A 177 -0.47 4.97 8.95
N ALA A 178 0.45 4.34 9.69
CA ALA A 178 1.65 5.02 10.20
C ALA A 178 2.53 5.54 9.07
N ASN A 179 2.71 4.75 8.02
CA ASN A 179 3.45 5.14 6.83
C ASN A 179 2.82 6.33 6.11
N ASP A 180 1.51 6.31 5.91
CA ASP A 180 0.78 7.38 5.22
C ASP A 180 0.85 8.68 6.00
N LEU A 181 0.79 8.65 7.33
CA LEU A 181 1.01 9.85 8.14
C LEU A 181 2.41 10.44 7.92
N VAL A 182 3.45 9.59 7.86
CA VAL A 182 4.83 10.03 7.57
C VAL A 182 4.91 10.65 6.17
N LEU A 183 4.27 10.04 5.18
CA LEU A 183 4.29 10.51 3.79
C LEU A 183 3.44 11.77 3.59
N ILE A 184 2.32 11.92 4.30
CA ILE A 184 1.52 13.16 4.32
C ILE A 184 2.36 14.32 4.85
N VAL A 185 3.16 14.10 5.90
CA VAL A 185 4.08 15.14 6.41
C VAL A 185 5.15 15.45 5.39
N LEU A 186 5.81 14.43 4.82
CA LEU A 186 6.87 14.60 3.83
C LEU A 186 6.38 15.37 2.60
N TRP A 187 5.34 14.87 1.94
CA TRP A 187 4.79 15.46 0.72
C TRP A 187 4.04 16.75 1.00
N GLY A 188 3.51 16.93 2.21
CA GLY A 188 2.94 18.20 2.66
C GLY A 188 4.00 19.30 2.62
N ILE A 189 5.15 19.09 3.24
CA ILE A 189 6.27 20.04 3.22
C ILE A 189 6.73 20.29 1.78
N THR A 190 6.90 19.25 0.97
CA THR A 190 7.31 19.40 -0.44
C THR A 190 6.27 20.16 -1.27
N SER A 191 4.98 19.94 -1.04
CA SER A 191 3.90 20.63 -1.75
C SER A 191 3.79 22.13 -1.46
N LEU A 192 4.32 22.58 -0.31
CA LEU A 192 4.43 24.01 -0.01
C LEU A 192 5.50 24.69 -0.86
N THR A 193 6.49 23.94 -1.33
CA THR A 193 7.56 24.45 -2.20
C THR A 193 7.21 24.38 -3.68
N ASP A 194 6.43 23.37 -4.08
CA ASP A 194 6.02 23.16 -5.47
C ASP A 194 4.63 22.49 -5.54
N ILE A 195 3.70 23.17 -6.21
CA ILE A 195 2.30 22.74 -6.32
C ILE A 195 2.14 21.43 -7.11
N SER A 196 3.13 21.05 -7.92
CA SER A 196 3.13 19.79 -8.65
C SER A 196 3.12 18.56 -7.73
N TYR A 197 3.45 18.70 -6.44
CA TYR A 197 3.38 17.61 -5.45
C TYR A 197 2.04 17.50 -4.71
N VAL A 198 1.11 18.45 -4.87
CA VAL A 198 -0.23 18.39 -4.27
C VAL A 198 -0.99 17.09 -4.57
N PRO A 199 -0.94 16.51 -5.79
CA PRO A 199 -1.57 15.22 -6.07
C PRO A 199 -0.98 14.07 -5.27
N ILE A 200 0.32 14.07 -5.05
CA ILE A 200 0.99 13.03 -4.26
C ILE A 200 0.54 13.13 -2.81
N PHE A 201 0.53 14.36 -2.26
CA PHE A 201 0.03 14.62 -0.91
C PHE A 201 -1.43 14.15 -0.73
N LEU A 202 -2.33 14.54 -1.63
CA LEU A 202 -3.74 14.14 -1.56
C LEU A 202 -3.93 12.63 -1.77
N CYS A 203 -3.08 11.99 -2.59
CA CYS A 203 -3.07 10.54 -2.76
C CYS A 203 -2.81 9.83 -1.43
N PHE A 204 -1.83 10.28 -0.63
CA PHE A 204 -1.58 9.68 0.68
C PHE A 204 -2.67 9.98 1.71
N VAL A 205 -3.33 11.13 1.64
CA VAL A 205 -4.54 11.40 2.45
C VAL A 205 -5.65 10.41 2.12
N ILE A 206 -5.84 10.08 0.85
CA ILE A 206 -6.80 9.05 0.43
C ILE A 206 -6.37 7.68 0.94
N PHE A 207 -5.10 7.30 0.75
CA PHE A 207 -4.59 6.00 1.20
C PHE A 207 -4.79 5.81 2.71
N LEU A 208 -4.55 6.84 3.52
CA LEU A 208 -4.80 6.83 4.96
C LEU A 208 -6.25 6.44 5.29
N VAL A 209 -7.23 7.00 4.57
CA VAL A 209 -8.66 6.69 4.77
C VAL A 209 -8.96 5.24 4.36
N HIS A 210 -8.37 4.78 3.26
CA HIS A 210 -8.52 3.40 2.79
C HIS A 210 -7.90 2.39 3.76
N ASP A 211 -6.72 2.68 4.30
CA ASP A 211 -6.05 1.79 5.26
C ASP A 211 -6.74 1.79 6.63
N ALA A 212 -7.30 2.92 7.05
CA ALA A 212 -8.22 2.95 8.20
C ALA A 212 -9.44 2.05 7.98
N TYR A 213 -10.07 2.13 6.80
CA TYR A 213 -11.16 1.23 6.43
C TYR A 213 -10.70 -0.23 6.37
N ALA A 214 -9.52 -0.51 5.80
CA ALA A 214 -8.94 -1.84 5.70
C ALA A 214 -8.75 -2.46 7.09
N PHE A 215 -8.21 -1.70 8.05
CA PHE A 215 -8.04 -2.18 9.43
C PHE A 215 -9.38 -2.58 10.07
N ILE A 216 -10.41 -1.76 9.90
CA ILE A 216 -11.76 -2.04 10.42
C ILE A 216 -12.34 -3.30 9.76
N ASN A 217 -12.22 -3.43 8.45
CA ASN A 217 -12.77 -4.56 7.72
C ASN A 217 -12.02 -5.86 8.03
N TRP A 218 -10.70 -5.82 8.15
CA TRP A 218 -9.88 -6.96 8.56
C TRP A 218 -10.14 -7.40 10.00
N LYS A 219 -10.49 -6.47 10.91
CA LYS A 219 -10.98 -6.83 12.24
C LYS A 219 -12.29 -7.64 12.14
N ARG A 220 -13.22 -7.21 11.29
CA ARG A 220 -14.49 -7.94 11.05
C ARG A 220 -14.25 -9.31 10.42
N LEU A 221 -13.35 -9.40 9.43
CA LEU A 221 -12.95 -10.67 8.81
C LEU A 221 -12.34 -11.62 9.85
N SER A 222 -11.42 -11.14 10.68
CA SER A 222 -10.80 -11.96 11.72
C SER A 222 -11.82 -12.54 12.70
N ILE A 223 -12.82 -11.75 13.11
CA ILE A 223 -13.91 -12.19 14.00
C ILE A 223 -14.79 -13.23 13.28
N ALA A 224 -15.22 -12.93 12.05
CA ALA A 224 -16.06 -13.84 11.27
C ALA A 224 -15.40 -15.21 11.03
N GLN A 225 -14.08 -15.25 10.85
CA GLN A 225 -13.33 -16.49 10.62
C GLN A 225 -12.99 -17.26 11.90
N THR A 226 -13.07 -16.65 13.08
CA THR A 226 -12.80 -17.32 14.37
C THR A 226 -14.05 -17.90 15.03
N HIS A 227 -15.25 -17.47 14.60
CA HIS A 227 -16.54 -17.95 15.11
C HIS A 227 -17.18 -19.05 14.25
N ILE A 228 -16.41 -19.69 13.35
CA ILE A 228 -16.82 -20.81 12.48
C ILE A 228 -15.81 -21.94 12.67
#